data_AF-A0A7S2T219-F1
#
_entry.id   AF-A0A7S2T219-F1
#
_cell.length_a   1.000
_cell.length_b   1.000
_cell.length_c   1.000
_cell.angle_alpha   90.00
_cell.angle_beta   90.00
_cell.angle_gamma   90.00
#
_symmetry.space_group_name_H-M   'P 1'
#
loop_
_entity.id
_entity.type
_entity.pdbx_description
1 polymer ?
#
loop_
_entity_poly.entity_id
_entity_poly.type
_entity_poly.pdbx_seq_one_letter_code
_entity_poly.pdbx_strand_id
1 'polypeptide(L)'
;MATKGFVSRSARAERQDDKSRKGSVDLPIRDLVSDINSYGRETVFTTSSCSGRVSLVSELTKGKRTKGDAKWVLMSHEPIGGDEIVQAIEKYLAEADTSLQTLTLRFEPFILA
;
A
#
# COMPACT_ATOMS: atom_id res chain seq x y z
N MET A 1 -19.00 -13.36 -23.86
CA MET A 1 -19.78 -12.16 -23.46
C MET A 1 -19.56 -11.92 -21.98
N ALA A 2 -19.21 -10.68 -21.61
CA ALA A 2 -19.15 -10.27 -20.21
C ALA A 2 -20.52 -10.40 -19.55
N THR A 3 -20.56 -10.85 -18.29
CA THR A 3 -21.83 -10.84 -17.54
C THR A 3 -22.23 -9.39 -17.22
N LYS A 4 -23.54 -9.11 -17.08
CA LYS A 4 -24.01 -7.78 -16.63
C LYS A 4 -23.32 -7.32 -15.32
N GLY A 5 -22.98 -8.28 -14.45
CA GLY A 5 -22.26 -8.02 -13.20
C GLY A 5 -20.76 -7.73 -13.37
N PHE A 6 -20.14 -8.14 -14.47
CA PHE A 6 -18.78 -7.76 -14.83
C PHE A 6 -18.74 -6.32 -15.35
N VAL A 7 -19.61 -6.01 -16.31
CA VAL A 7 -19.68 -4.68 -16.94
C VAL A 7 -19.95 -3.59 -15.90
N SER A 8 -20.81 -3.86 -14.91
CA SER A 8 -21.08 -2.89 -13.83
C SER A 8 -19.89 -2.67 -12.88
N ARG A 9 -19.06 -3.69 -12.62
CA ARG A 9 -17.87 -3.57 -11.78
C ARG A 9 -16.73 -2.88 -12.52
N SER A 10 -16.50 -3.24 -13.78
CA SER A 10 -15.53 -2.58 -14.66
C SER A 10 -15.86 -1.10 -14.80
N ALA A 11 -17.12 -0.78 -15.08
CA ALA A 11 -17.59 0.60 -15.15
C ALA A 11 -17.41 1.37 -13.82
N ARG A 12 -17.43 0.69 -12.67
CA ARG A 12 -17.20 1.31 -11.36
C ARG A 12 -15.73 1.56 -11.08
N ALA A 13 -14.84 0.66 -11.52
CA ALA A 13 -13.40 0.84 -11.45
C ALA A 13 -12.92 2.00 -12.34
N GLU A 14 -13.53 2.20 -13.50
CA GLU A 14 -13.23 3.33 -14.41
C GLU A 14 -13.83 4.68 -13.96
N ARG A 15 -15.04 4.69 -13.38
CA ARG A 15 -15.83 5.93 -13.18
C ARG A 15 -15.67 6.62 -11.82
N GLN A 16 -14.87 6.09 -10.91
CA GLN A 16 -14.85 6.60 -9.54
C GLN A 16 -13.45 6.97 -9.11
N ASP A 17 -13.34 8.20 -8.61
CA ASP A 17 -12.25 8.71 -7.77
C ASP A 17 -11.58 7.56 -7.03
N ASP A 18 -10.26 7.45 -7.14
CA ASP A 18 -9.52 6.33 -6.57
C ASP A 18 -9.99 6.08 -5.12
N LYS A 19 -10.58 4.90 -4.91
CA LYS A 19 -11.14 4.47 -3.62
C LYS A 19 -10.13 3.68 -2.78
N SER A 20 -8.89 3.58 -3.24
CA SER A 20 -7.80 3.15 -2.39
C SER A 20 -7.74 4.06 -1.16
N ARG A 21 -7.17 3.55 -0.05
CA ARG A 21 -6.93 4.40 1.13
C ARG A 21 -6.04 5.60 0.82
N LYS A 22 -5.24 5.52 -0.25
CA LYS A 22 -4.35 6.59 -0.71
C LYS A 22 -5.11 7.67 -1.47
N GLY A 23 -6.21 7.33 -2.13
CA GLY A 23 -6.99 8.27 -2.95
C GLY A 23 -6.31 8.65 -4.28
N SER A 24 -5.22 7.97 -4.64
CA SER A 24 -4.55 8.07 -5.95
C SER A 24 -3.82 6.77 -6.29
N VAL A 25 -3.83 6.37 -7.57
CA VAL A 25 -2.98 5.27 -8.08
C VAL A 25 -1.51 5.68 -7.97
N ASP A 26 -0.65 4.75 -7.55
CA ASP A 26 0.79 4.98 -7.47
C ASP A 26 1.36 5.33 -8.86
N LEU A 27 2.14 6.43 -8.93
CA LEU A 27 2.70 6.93 -10.19
C LEU A 27 3.44 5.84 -11.00
N PRO A 28 4.28 4.97 -10.40
CA PRO A 28 5.02 3.95 -11.14
C PRO A 28 4.15 2.93 -11.89
N ILE A 29 2.90 2.72 -11.48
CA ILE A 29 1.99 1.72 -12.09
C ILE A 29 0.77 2.35 -12.78
N ARG A 30 0.66 3.68 -12.78
CA ARG A 30 -0.51 4.39 -13.31
C ARG A 30 -0.77 4.05 -14.77
N ASP A 31 0.27 4.04 -15.59
CA ASP A 31 0.13 3.80 -17.03
C ASP A 31 -0.24 2.34 -17.29
N LEU A 32 0.36 1.38 -16.58
CA LEU A 32 -0.01 -0.04 -16.63
C LEU A 32 -1.49 -0.28 -16.26
N VAL A 33 -1.95 0.35 -15.17
CA VAL A 33 -3.34 0.28 -14.72
C VAL A 33 -4.29 0.87 -15.78
N SER A 34 -3.92 2.01 -16.38
CA SER A 34 -4.67 2.65 -17.46
C SER A 34 -4.77 1.75 -18.68
N ASP A 35 -3.66 1.14 -19.10
CA ASP A 35 -3.60 0.26 -20.25
C ASP A 35 -4.48 -0.97 -20.05
N ILE A 36 -4.35 -1.68 -18.93
CA ILE A 36 -5.15 -2.88 -18.64
C ILE A 36 -6.65 -2.57 -18.67
N ASN A 37 -7.07 -1.48 -18.03
CA ASN A 37 -8.48 -1.10 -18.01
C ASN A 37 -9.00 -0.65 -19.38
N SER A 38 -8.14 -0.04 -20.20
CA SER A 38 -8.49 0.38 -21.56
C SER A 38 -8.65 -0.81 -22.50
N TYR A 39 -7.75 -1.79 -22.44
CA TYR A 39 -7.78 -3.01 -23.27
C TYR A 39 -8.84 -4.02 -22.79
N GLY A 40 -9.11 -4.07 -21.49
CA GLY A 40 -9.88 -5.13 -20.84
C GLY A 40 -11.37 -4.88 -20.64
N ARG A 41 -11.96 -3.81 -21.18
CA ARG A 41 -13.33 -3.32 -20.87
C ARG A 41 -14.48 -4.34 -20.74
N GLU A 42 -14.35 -5.53 -21.34
CA GLU A 42 -15.33 -6.61 -21.26
C GLU A 42 -14.79 -7.94 -20.70
N THR A 43 -13.51 -8.02 -20.35
CA THR A 43 -12.83 -9.28 -19.96
C THR A 43 -11.97 -9.16 -18.71
N VAL A 44 -11.31 -8.03 -18.48
CA VAL A 44 -10.49 -7.76 -17.30
C VAL A 44 -10.51 -6.28 -16.90
N PHE A 45 -10.48 -6.00 -15.61
CA PHE A 45 -10.25 -4.66 -15.09
C PHE A 45 -9.43 -4.80 -13.81
N THR A 46 -8.66 -3.77 -13.47
CA THR A 46 -7.89 -3.74 -12.24
C THR A 46 -8.75 -3.30 -11.06
N THR A 47 -8.43 -3.80 -9.88
CA THR A 47 -8.93 -3.32 -8.60
C THR A 47 -7.79 -2.72 -7.78
N SER A 48 -7.91 -2.69 -6.45
CA SER A 48 -6.92 -2.08 -5.55
C SER A 48 -5.53 -2.67 -5.76
N SER A 49 -4.67 -1.91 -6.44
CA SER A 49 -3.30 -2.28 -6.82
C SER A 49 -2.29 -1.32 -6.18
N CYS A 50 -1.05 -1.76 -5.99
CA CYS A 50 0.02 -1.03 -5.30
C CYS A 50 1.34 -1.23 -6.03
N SER A 51 2.15 -0.19 -6.22
CA SER A 51 3.48 -0.26 -6.84
C SER A 51 4.54 -0.98 -6.00
N GLY A 52 4.17 -1.43 -4.81
CA GLY A 52 5.09 -1.85 -3.75
C GLY A 52 5.35 -0.70 -2.78
N ARG A 53 5.90 -1.04 -1.62
CA ARG A 53 6.22 -0.04 -0.59
C ARG A 53 7.37 -0.47 0.31
N VAL A 54 8.08 0.53 0.81
CA VAL A 54 8.97 0.39 1.96
C VAL A 54 8.22 0.86 3.19
N SER A 55 8.24 0.07 4.25
CA SER A 55 7.58 0.43 5.51
C SER A 55 8.45 0.13 6.73
N LEU A 56 8.37 1.01 7.72
CA LEU A 56 8.92 0.77 9.04
C LEU A 56 7.74 0.61 9.99
N VAL A 57 7.63 -0.57 10.59
CA VAL A 57 6.51 -0.92 11.47
C VAL A 57 7.06 -1.25 12.84
N SER A 58 6.49 -0.63 13.87
CA SER A 58 6.75 -0.97 15.24
C SER A 58 5.71 -1.96 15.75
N GLU A 59 6.16 -3.06 16.34
CA GLU A 59 5.32 -4.14 16.85
C GLU A 59 5.81 -4.58 18.23
N LEU A 60 4.91 -5.09 19.07
CA LEU A 60 5.29 -5.60 20.38
C LEU A 60 6.28 -6.78 20.26
N THR A 61 7.41 -6.71 20.95
CA THR A 61 8.48 -7.72 20.87
C THR A 61 8.04 -9.09 21.38
N LYS A 62 7.17 -9.14 22.40
CA LYS A 62 6.61 -10.37 22.99
C LYS A 62 5.20 -10.14 23.52
N GLY A 63 4.28 -11.04 23.21
CA GLY A 63 2.88 -10.98 23.67
C GLY A 63 1.90 -11.49 22.61
N LYS A 64 0.64 -11.69 23.00
CA LYS A 64 -0.42 -12.09 22.07
C LYS A 64 -0.75 -10.87 21.21
N ARG A 65 -0.39 -10.90 19.92
CA ARG A 65 -0.68 -9.80 18.98
C ARG A 65 -2.19 -9.56 18.96
N THR A 66 -2.63 -8.38 19.36
CA THR A 66 -3.99 -7.92 19.15
C THR A 66 -4.04 -7.02 17.92
N LYS A 67 -5.21 -6.93 17.30
CA LYS A 67 -5.43 -6.08 16.13
C LYS A 67 -5.30 -4.61 16.56
N GLY A 68 -4.15 -3.99 16.28
CA GLY A 68 -3.86 -2.61 16.66
C GLY A 68 -2.44 -2.38 17.19
N ASP A 69 -1.73 -3.45 17.56
CA ASP A 69 -0.40 -3.35 18.19
C ASP A 69 0.74 -3.03 17.20
N ALA A 70 0.43 -2.94 15.90
CA ALA A 70 1.37 -2.58 14.86
C ALA A 70 1.20 -1.09 14.49
N LYS A 71 2.19 -0.26 14.83
CA LYS A 71 2.23 1.16 14.47
C LYS A 71 3.09 1.37 13.23
N TRP A 72 2.55 2.07 12.25
CA TRP A 72 3.32 2.56 11.11
C TRP A 72 4.20 3.72 11.57
N VAL A 73 5.52 3.55 11.48
CA VAL A 73 6.50 4.60 11.75
C VAL A 73 6.83 5.35 10.46
N LEU A 74 6.93 4.62 9.35
CA LEU A 74 7.21 5.14 8.02
C LEU A 74 6.46 4.29 6.98
N MET A 75 5.98 4.92 5.90
CA MET A 75 5.48 4.25 4.70
C MET A 75 5.80 5.09 3.47
N SER A 76 6.46 4.49 2.48
CA SER A 76 6.72 5.13 1.19
C SER A 76 6.41 4.17 0.03
N HIS A 77 5.74 4.69 -0.99
CA HIS A 77 5.54 4.02 -2.29
C HIS A 77 6.63 4.39 -3.30
N GLU A 78 7.54 5.29 -2.92
CA GLU A 78 8.68 5.75 -3.70
C GLU A 78 9.99 5.23 -3.08
N PRO A 79 11.09 5.17 -3.86
CA PRO A 79 12.42 4.89 -3.31
C PRO A 79 12.74 5.81 -2.13
N ILE A 80 13.35 5.26 -1.09
CA ILE A 80 13.74 6.00 0.11
C ILE A 80 15.20 5.73 0.45
N GLY A 81 15.91 6.79 0.84
CA GLY A 81 17.31 6.73 1.25
C GLY A 81 17.50 6.10 2.64
N GLY A 82 18.72 5.59 2.90
CA GLY A 82 19.06 5.04 4.20
C GLY A 82 19.06 6.09 5.32
N ASP A 83 19.43 7.32 5.00
CA ASP A 83 19.40 8.48 5.88
C ASP A 83 17.98 8.86 6.32
N GLU A 84 17.02 8.84 5.39
CA GLU A 84 15.60 9.08 5.71
C GLU A 84 15.05 7.97 6.64
N ILE A 85 15.46 6.72 6.43
CA ILE A 85 15.09 5.60 7.33
C ILE A 85 15.68 5.82 8.72
N VAL A 86 16.96 6.21 8.83
CA VAL A 86 17.62 6.47 10.12
C VAL A 86 16.92 7.61 10.86
N GLN A 87 16.61 8.73 10.18
CA GLN A 87 15.88 9.84 10.77
C GLN A 87 14.50 9.43 11.31
N ALA A 88 13.79 8.55 10.59
CA ALA A 88 12.50 8.02 11.04
C ALA A 88 12.64 7.16 12.31
N ILE A 89 13.72 6.37 12.42
CA ILE A 89 14.03 5.57 13.62
C ILE A 89 14.36 6.49 14.80
N GLU A 90 15.25 7.48 14.61
CA GLU A 90 15.66 8.41 15.67
C GLU A 90 14.46 9.18 16.23
N LYS A 91 13.60 9.70 15.35
CA LYS A 91 12.36 10.38 15.74
C LYS A 91 11.45 9.46 16.56
N TYR A 92 11.28 8.21 16.11
CA TYR A 92 10.44 7.25 16.80
C TYR A 92 10.96 6.91 18.21
N LEU A 93 12.29 6.74 18.36
CA LEU A 93 12.93 6.46 19.64
C LEU A 93 12.84 7.65 20.62
N ALA A 94 12.78 8.89 20.12
CA ALA A 94 12.64 10.08 20.96
C ALA A 94 11.22 10.30 21.51
N GLU A 95 10.19 9.83 20.79
CA GLU A 95 8.78 10.13 21.09
C GLU A 95 8.02 8.99 21.79
N ALA A 96 8.55 7.76 21.80
CA ALA A 96 7.82 6.58 22.27
C ALA A 96 8.54 5.86 23.43
N ASP A 97 7.76 5.23 24.33
CA ASP A 97 8.29 4.15 25.17
C ASP A 97 8.47 2.90 24.31
N THR A 98 9.71 2.68 23.89
CA THR A 98 10.10 1.62 22.95
C THR A 98 10.63 0.37 23.65
N SER A 99 10.58 0.31 24.98
CA SER A 99 11.21 -0.74 25.80
C SER A 99 10.76 -2.17 25.46
N LEU A 100 9.57 -2.33 24.86
CA LEU A 100 8.98 -3.62 24.46
C LEU A 100 8.56 -3.66 22.98
N GLN A 101 9.17 -2.83 22.13
CA GLN A 101 8.82 -2.79 20.71
C GLN A 101 9.99 -3.18 19.81
N THR A 102 9.67 -3.92 18.75
CA THR A 102 10.56 -4.30 17.66
C THR A 102 10.21 -3.46 16.44
N LEU A 103 11.20 -2.75 15.90
CA LEU A 103 11.09 -2.08 14.61
C LEU A 103 11.44 -3.06 13.49
N THR A 104 10.53 -3.22 12.53
CA THR A 104 10.72 -4.05 11.35
C THR A 104 10.70 -3.19 10.11
N LEU A 105 11.82 -3.17 9.38
CA LEU A 105 11.89 -2.64 8.03
C LEU A 105 11.38 -3.70 7.06
N ARG A 106 10.39 -3.35 6.23
CA ARG A 106 9.73 -4.25 5.28
C ARG A 106 9.78 -3.69 3.87
N PHE A 107 9.96 -4.60 2.92
CA PHE A 107 9.84 -4.35 1.49
C PHE A 107 8.67 -5.19 0.99
N GLU A 108 7.59 -4.51 0.63
CA GLU A 108 6.39 -5.16 0.11
C GLU A 108 6.39 -5.02 -1.42
N PRO A 109 6.17 -6.12 -2.15
CA PRO A 109 6.28 -6.11 -3.60
C PRO A 109 5.12 -5.35 -4.25
N PHE A 110 5.29 -5.10 -5.54
CA PHE A 110 4.19 -4.75 -6.44
C PHE A 110 3.05 -5.79 -6.32
N ILE A 111 1.81 -5.29 -6.23
CA ILE A 111 0.59 -6.10 -6.21
C ILE A 111 -0.37 -5.52 -7.25
N LEU A 112 -0.76 -6.37 -8.21
CA LEU A 112 -1.81 -6.09 -9.19
C LEU A 112 -3.00 -7.00 -8.90
N ALA A 113 -4.18 -6.41 -8.82
CA ALA A 113 -5.44 -7.10 -8.55
C ALA A 113 -6.55 -6.58 -9.46
#